data_AF-A0A956FAB8-F1
#
_entry.id   AF-A0A956FAB8-F1
#
_cell.length_a   1.000
_cell.length_b   1.000
_cell.length_c   1.000
_cell.angle_alpha   90.00
_cell.angle_beta   90.00
_cell.angle_gamma   90.00
#
_symmetry.space_group_name_H-M   'P 1'
#
loop_
_entity.id
_entity.type
_entity.pdbx_description
1 polymer ?
#
loop_
_entity_poly.entity_id
_entity_poly.type
_entity_poly.pdbx_seq_one_letter_code
_entity_poly.pdbx_strand_id
1 'polypeptide(L)'
;MVRGRSCVLAGCLAAASALLGCQDEPPAVEPRSCEDESSLEIFEKRIAPLLADDSRSACNECHLAGIDLGLYSPDGDECRTMACMVDAGIVDLDAPDQSKVLDWILRADPSSPLITENVLQQEHDGMLEWIEYHSSCGAFVCPQIADPCGTASTVGSCEVPESGHDLPARGFEDPGDCSDLTVEQAFGELVYSWRGRCYPCHWDSKPDSRPDAPLWIVDAECNSGSLATMRNVLEQGLVDVAAPDQSLLLLKPLAEDAGGVEHGGDAKFFDTTDGAYQDFKAWVELYARCNPG
;
A
#
# COMPACT_ATOMS: atom_id res chain seq x y z
N MET A 1 13.41 84.66 36.75
CA MET A 1 13.01 84.96 35.37
C MET A 1 13.90 84.17 34.42
N VAL A 2 13.28 83.20 33.73
CA VAL A 2 13.52 82.79 32.33
C VAL A 2 14.91 82.28 31.89
N ARG A 3 14.84 81.05 31.33
CA ARG A 3 15.55 80.44 30.19
C ARG A 3 16.78 79.54 30.43
N GLY A 4 16.60 78.31 29.94
CA GLY A 4 17.51 77.69 28.97
C GLY A 4 18.47 76.67 29.55
N ARG A 5 18.05 75.40 29.63
CA ARG A 5 18.97 74.27 29.79
C ARG A 5 19.05 73.49 28.48
N SER A 6 20.14 73.70 27.75
CA SER A 6 20.66 72.75 26.77
C SER A 6 21.42 71.67 27.52
N CYS A 7 21.08 70.41 27.29
CA CYS A 7 21.86 69.27 27.74
C CYS A 7 22.87 68.89 26.65
N VAL A 8 24.16 68.86 27.00
CA VAL A 8 25.17 68.10 26.29
C VAL A 8 25.98 67.30 27.32
N LEU A 9 25.90 65.98 27.14
CA LEU A 9 26.84 64.88 27.46
C LEU A 9 27.65 64.92 28.76
N ALA A 10 27.45 63.89 29.60
CA ALA A 10 28.54 63.13 30.21
C ALA A 10 28.02 61.76 30.68
N GLY A 11 28.85 60.73 30.47
CA GLY A 11 28.49 59.32 30.58
C GLY A 11 28.21 58.80 31.98
N CYS A 12 27.69 57.58 32.03
CA CYS A 12 27.96 56.65 33.10
C CYS A 12 27.78 55.22 32.59
N LEU A 13 28.77 54.38 32.92
CA LEU A 13 28.84 52.96 32.64
C LEU A 13 27.62 52.21 33.19
N ALA A 14 27.11 51.25 32.42
CA ALA A 14 26.39 50.10 32.96
C ALA A 14 26.84 48.85 32.18
N ALA A 15 27.59 47.98 32.86
CA ALA A 15 27.86 46.63 32.41
C ALA A 15 26.57 45.81 32.54
N ALA A 16 25.97 45.45 31.41
CA ALA A 16 24.90 44.48 31.35
C ALA A 16 25.47 43.21 30.72
N SER A 17 25.68 42.18 31.54
CA SER A 17 25.97 40.83 31.09
C SER A 17 24.73 40.28 30.39
N ALA A 18 24.71 40.36 29.07
CA ALA A 18 23.76 39.63 28.24
C ALA A 18 24.28 38.20 28.05
N LEU A 19 23.58 37.24 28.64
CA LEU A 19 23.67 35.83 28.28
C LEU A 19 23.19 35.70 26.83
N LEU A 20 24.11 35.67 25.87
CA LEU A 20 23.81 35.16 24.53
C LEU A 20 23.59 33.66 24.67
N GLY A 21 22.32 33.26 24.73
CA GLY A 21 21.93 31.92 24.32
C GLY A 21 22.07 31.85 22.81
N CYS A 22 23.06 31.09 22.33
CA CYS A 22 23.05 30.60 20.96
C CYS A 22 21.84 29.66 20.84
N GLN A 23 20.74 30.15 20.30
CA GLN A 23 19.77 29.26 19.68
C GLN A 23 20.42 28.83 18.36
N ASP A 24 20.85 27.58 18.29
CA ASP A 24 21.19 26.95 17.02
C ASP A 24 19.92 27.01 16.16
N GLU A 25 19.90 27.93 15.20
CA GLU A 25 18.94 27.89 14.10
C GLU A 25 19.16 26.55 13.39
N PRO A 26 18.11 25.73 13.18
CA PRO A 26 18.24 24.54 12.36
C PRO A 26 18.79 24.97 10.99
N PRO A 27 19.75 24.23 10.41
CA PRO A 27 20.34 24.63 9.14
C PRO A 27 19.22 24.84 8.12
N ALA A 28 19.24 26.01 7.47
CA ALA A 28 18.35 26.29 6.37
C ALA A 28 18.53 25.20 5.31
N VAL A 29 17.46 24.47 5.02
CA VAL A 29 17.43 23.52 3.92
C VAL A 29 17.60 24.35 2.64
N GLU A 30 18.77 24.28 2.02
CA GLU A 30 19.02 24.89 0.72
C GLU A 30 17.97 24.35 -0.27
N PRO A 31 17.27 25.21 -1.03
CA PRO A 31 16.29 24.74 -2.00
C PRO A 31 17.02 23.90 -3.05
N ARG A 32 16.71 22.60 -3.12
CA ARG A 32 17.17 21.72 -4.19
C ARG A 32 16.76 22.36 -5.52
N SER A 33 17.73 22.60 -6.41
CA SER A 33 17.45 22.99 -7.79
C SER A 33 16.86 21.78 -8.51
N CYS A 34 15.68 21.95 -9.12
CA CYS A 34 15.00 20.92 -9.90
C CYS A 34 15.72 20.68 -11.24
N GLU A 35 16.98 20.27 -11.20
CA GLU A 35 17.76 19.91 -12.39
C GLU A 35 17.35 18.49 -12.80
N ASP A 36 16.76 18.37 -13.99
CA ASP A 36 16.19 17.14 -14.56
C ASP A 36 17.15 15.92 -14.50
N GLU A 37 18.47 16.14 -14.60
CA GLU A 37 19.47 15.05 -14.56
C GLU A 37 19.54 14.36 -13.20
N SER A 38 19.24 15.05 -12.10
CA SER A 38 19.37 14.48 -10.75
C SER A 38 18.29 13.44 -10.42
N SER A 39 17.05 13.67 -10.88
CA SER A 39 15.93 12.73 -10.68
C SER A 39 16.05 11.50 -11.54
N LEU A 40 16.35 11.72 -12.83
CA LEU A 40 16.48 10.64 -13.80
C LEU A 40 17.64 9.72 -13.42
N GLU A 41 18.75 10.27 -12.91
CA GLU A 41 19.88 9.47 -12.43
C GLU A 41 19.52 8.62 -11.20
N ILE A 42 18.75 9.17 -10.25
CA ILE A 42 18.24 8.41 -9.10
C ILE A 42 17.31 7.30 -9.60
N PHE A 43 16.37 7.64 -10.49
CA PHE A 43 15.40 6.70 -11.03
C PHE A 43 16.10 5.55 -11.76
N GLU A 44 16.92 5.83 -12.77
CA GLU A 44 17.57 4.82 -13.59
C GLU A 44 18.51 3.90 -12.79
N LYS A 45 19.21 4.43 -11.78
CA LYS A 45 20.22 3.67 -11.03
C LYS A 45 19.67 2.96 -9.81
N ARG A 46 18.65 3.50 -9.16
CA ARG A 46 18.20 3.03 -7.83
C ARG A 46 16.75 2.57 -7.82
N ILE A 47 15.90 3.12 -8.69
CA ILE A 47 14.45 2.84 -8.66
C ILE A 47 14.07 1.86 -9.76
N ALA A 48 14.38 2.16 -11.02
CA ALA A 48 14.05 1.31 -12.17
C ALA A 48 14.50 -0.16 -11.98
N PRO A 49 15.67 -0.47 -11.38
CA PRO A 49 16.03 -1.86 -11.08
C PRO A 49 15.11 -2.57 -10.07
N LEU A 50 14.44 -1.84 -9.18
CA LEU A 50 13.45 -2.36 -8.24
C LEU A 50 12.08 -2.60 -8.89
N LEU A 51 11.83 -1.94 -10.04
CA LEU A 51 10.55 -1.96 -10.75
C LEU A 51 10.56 -2.86 -12.01
N ALA A 52 11.70 -3.40 -12.41
CA ALA A 52 11.84 -4.16 -13.64
C ALA A 52 11.23 -5.58 -13.54
N ASP A 53 10.46 -5.99 -14.56
CA ASP A 53 9.78 -7.30 -14.62
C ASP A 53 10.77 -8.50 -14.64
N ASP A 54 11.97 -8.26 -15.18
CA ASP A 54 13.07 -9.22 -15.25
C ASP A 54 13.75 -9.43 -13.88
N SER A 55 13.51 -8.55 -12.91
CA SER A 55 13.94 -8.72 -11.51
C SER A 55 12.97 -9.63 -10.75
N ARG A 56 12.73 -10.82 -11.31
CA ARG A 56 12.56 -12.06 -10.53
C ARG A 56 13.84 -12.39 -9.72
N SER A 57 14.52 -11.37 -9.20
CA SER A 57 15.78 -11.44 -8.50
C SER A 57 15.60 -10.77 -7.15
N ALA A 58 15.38 -11.62 -6.15
CA ALA A 58 15.57 -11.38 -4.72
C ALA A 58 14.50 -10.57 -3.93
N CYS A 59 13.86 -9.52 -4.48
CA CYS A 59 12.92 -8.71 -3.68
C CYS A 59 11.47 -9.23 -3.72
N ASN A 60 10.96 -9.53 -4.94
CA ASN A 60 9.55 -9.92 -5.16
C ASN A 60 9.20 -11.37 -4.78
N GLU A 61 10.19 -12.27 -4.73
CA GLU A 61 9.94 -13.69 -4.45
C GLU A 61 9.88 -14.04 -2.95
N CYS A 62 10.46 -13.20 -2.08
CA CYS A 62 10.62 -13.53 -0.65
C CYS A 62 10.05 -12.49 0.32
N HIS A 63 9.82 -11.23 -0.08
CA HIS A 63 9.53 -10.13 0.84
C HIS A 63 8.39 -9.20 0.43
N LEU A 64 8.10 -9.11 -0.86
CA LEU A 64 7.00 -8.32 -1.42
C LEU A 64 5.86 -9.21 -1.95
N ALA A 65 5.62 -10.39 -1.34
CA ALA A 65 4.60 -11.29 -1.87
C ALA A 65 3.22 -10.61 -1.81
N GLY A 66 2.67 -10.30 -2.99
CA GLY A 66 1.42 -9.53 -3.12
C GLY A 66 1.58 -8.20 -3.84
N ILE A 67 2.78 -7.61 -3.86
CA ILE A 67 3.05 -6.29 -4.44
C ILE A 67 4.00 -6.47 -5.62
N ASP A 68 3.44 -6.44 -6.82
CA ASP A 68 4.23 -6.30 -8.03
C ASP A 68 4.44 -4.81 -8.31
N LEU A 69 5.63 -4.30 -7.93
CA LEU A 69 5.97 -2.90 -8.17
C LEU A 69 6.08 -2.57 -9.67
N GLY A 70 6.28 -3.58 -10.54
CA GLY A 70 6.29 -3.42 -11.99
C GLY A 70 4.96 -2.93 -12.55
N LEU A 71 3.85 -3.17 -11.85
CA LEU A 71 2.52 -2.64 -12.20
C LEU A 71 2.45 -1.12 -12.23
N TYR A 72 3.31 -0.47 -11.43
CA TYR A 72 3.36 0.99 -11.39
C TYR A 72 4.31 1.58 -12.42
N SER A 73 5.05 0.75 -13.16
CA SER A 73 6.04 1.15 -14.15
C SER A 73 5.77 0.53 -15.54
N PRO A 74 4.55 0.71 -16.11
CA PRO A 74 4.12 -0.02 -17.30
C PRO A 74 5.02 0.17 -18.54
N ASP A 75 5.70 1.31 -18.64
CA ASP A 75 6.58 1.64 -19.77
C ASP A 75 8.02 2.00 -19.33
N GLY A 76 8.36 1.86 -18.04
CA GLY A 76 9.67 2.26 -17.50
C GLY A 76 9.94 3.77 -17.49
N ASP A 77 8.93 4.60 -17.76
CA ASP A 77 9.04 6.06 -17.75
C ASP A 77 8.94 6.61 -16.32
N GLU A 78 9.90 7.42 -15.90
CA GLU A 78 10.00 7.94 -14.53
C GLU A 78 8.74 8.72 -14.12
N CYS A 79 8.35 9.72 -14.93
CA CYS A 79 7.25 10.61 -14.60
C CYS A 79 5.91 9.87 -14.55
N ARG A 80 5.68 8.96 -15.49
CA ARG A 80 4.49 8.09 -15.50
C ARG A 80 4.50 7.16 -14.29
N THR A 81 5.66 6.61 -13.94
CA THR A 81 5.80 5.72 -12.79
C THR A 81 5.41 6.44 -11.51
N MET A 82 6.03 7.59 -11.23
CA MET A 82 5.68 8.39 -10.05
C MET A 82 4.19 8.77 -10.06
N ALA A 83 3.67 9.25 -11.19
CA ALA A 83 2.26 9.60 -11.30
C ALA A 83 1.32 8.41 -11.03
N CYS A 84 1.69 7.20 -11.47
CA CYS A 84 0.89 5.99 -11.21
C CYS A 84 0.98 5.56 -9.74
N MET A 85 2.16 5.64 -9.12
CA MET A 85 2.34 5.34 -7.70
C MET A 85 1.57 6.31 -6.79
N VAL A 86 1.47 7.59 -7.18
CA VAL A 86 0.64 8.60 -6.50
C VAL A 86 -0.85 8.31 -6.69
N ASP A 87 -1.29 8.03 -7.93
CA ASP A 87 -2.69 7.70 -8.24
C ASP A 87 -3.18 6.45 -7.50
N ALA A 88 -2.31 5.44 -7.38
CA ALA A 88 -2.56 4.22 -6.61
C ALA A 88 -2.51 4.42 -5.08
N GLY A 89 -2.15 5.61 -4.60
CA GLY A 89 -2.08 5.94 -3.17
C GLY A 89 -1.01 5.15 -2.40
N ILE A 90 0.08 4.78 -3.08
CA ILE A 90 1.24 4.09 -2.48
C ILE A 90 2.42 5.05 -2.25
N VAL A 91 2.41 6.19 -2.93
CA VAL A 91 3.28 7.35 -2.69
C VAL A 91 2.42 8.53 -2.26
N ASP A 92 2.86 9.24 -1.22
CA ASP A 92 2.29 10.49 -0.74
C ASP A 92 3.32 11.62 -0.95
N LEU A 93 3.05 12.54 -1.88
CA LEU A 93 3.94 13.67 -2.15
C LEU A 93 3.81 14.80 -1.12
N ASP A 94 2.71 14.86 -0.37
CA ASP A 94 2.52 15.83 0.71
C ASP A 94 3.24 15.37 1.99
N ALA A 95 3.38 14.04 2.18
CA ALA A 95 4.15 13.42 3.25
C ALA A 95 5.07 12.28 2.73
N PRO A 96 6.19 12.62 2.06
CA PRO A 96 7.10 11.66 1.42
C PRO A 96 7.51 10.48 2.30
N ASP A 97 7.86 10.75 3.55
CA ASP A 97 8.32 9.79 4.55
C ASP A 97 7.21 8.86 5.08
N GLN A 98 5.95 9.17 4.80
CA GLN A 98 4.78 8.35 5.15
C GLN A 98 4.24 7.55 3.96
N SER A 99 4.96 7.53 2.84
CA SER A 99 4.58 6.75 1.66
C SER A 99 4.59 5.25 1.97
N LYS A 100 3.48 4.55 1.68
CA LYS A 100 3.31 3.11 1.95
C LYS A 100 4.41 2.25 1.31
N VAL A 101 4.92 2.65 0.15
CA VAL A 101 6.01 1.94 -0.52
C VAL A 101 7.28 1.84 0.33
N LEU A 102 7.54 2.81 1.22
CA LEU A 102 8.68 2.78 2.13
C LEU A 102 8.52 1.69 3.20
N ASP A 103 7.32 1.56 3.77
CA ASP A 103 7.00 0.47 4.69
C ASP A 103 7.16 -0.88 4.01
N TRP A 104 6.76 -0.99 2.74
CA TRP A 104 6.87 -2.24 1.98
C TRP A 104 8.31 -2.71 1.80
N ILE A 105 9.24 -1.80 1.53
CA ILE A 105 10.67 -2.11 1.43
C ILE A 105 11.19 -2.67 2.78
N LEU A 106 10.77 -2.07 3.89
CA LEU A 106 11.21 -2.48 5.23
C LEU A 106 10.54 -3.74 5.77
N ARG A 107 9.49 -4.26 5.12
CA ARG A 107 8.88 -5.57 5.46
C ARG A 107 9.79 -6.75 5.13
N ALA A 108 10.83 -6.53 4.33
CA ALA A 108 11.73 -7.59 3.95
C ALA A 108 12.50 -8.15 5.15
N ASP A 109 12.59 -9.48 5.22
CA ASP A 109 13.37 -10.18 6.23
C ASP A 109 14.86 -10.21 5.82
N PRO A 110 15.77 -9.55 6.57
CA PRO A 110 17.19 -9.46 6.23
C PRO A 110 17.98 -10.77 6.46
N SER A 111 17.30 -11.93 6.52
CA SER A 111 17.89 -13.24 6.83
C SER A 111 18.57 -13.92 5.63
N SER A 112 18.47 -13.34 4.44
CA SER A 112 19.08 -13.83 3.20
C SER A 112 20.52 -13.30 3.01
N PRO A 113 21.45 -14.11 2.46
CA PRO A 113 22.79 -13.63 2.10
C PRO A 113 22.81 -12.51 1.05
N LEU A 114 21.72 -12.32 0.31
CA LEU A 114 21.58 -11.32 -0.75
C LEU A 114 20.79 -10.09 -0.29
N ILE A 115 19.85 -10.27 0.65
CA ILE A 115 19.01 -9.21 1.21
C ILE A 115 19.42 -9.01 2.66
N THR A 116 20.34 -8.07 2.86
CA THR A 116 20.81 -7.69 4.20
C THR A 116 20.13 -6.40 4.63
N GLU A 117 20.13 -6.12 5.94
CA GLU A 117 19.65 -4.85 6.50
C GLU A 117 20.20 -3.62 5.74
N ASN A 118 21.48 -3.67 5.36
CA ASN A 118 22.13 -2.58 4.63
C ASN A 118 21.60 -2.42 3.19
N VAL A 119 21.19 -3.52 2.54
CA VAL A 119 20.56 -3.45 1.21
C VAL A 119 19.17 -2.83 1.34
N LEU A 120 18.37 -3.29 2.31
CA LEU A 120 17.04 -2.76 2.58
C LEU A 120 17.06 -1.26 2.89
N GLN A 121 18.01 -0.83 3.73
CA GLN A 121 18.15 0.59 4.03
C GLN A 121 18.55 1.41 2.78
N GLN A 122 19.42 0.88 1.91
CA GLN A 122 19.81 1.58 0.68
C GLN A 122 18.66 1.71 -0.32
N GLU A 123 17.80 0.69 -0.41
CA GLU A 123 16.58 0.68 -1.22
C GLU A 123 15.56 1.67 -0.67
N HIS A 124 15.30 1.61 0.65
CA HIS A 124 14.43 2.55 1.35
C HIS A 124 14.87 4.00 1.14
N ASP A 125 16.14 4.30 1.40
CA ASP A 125 16.68 5.65 1.29
C ASP A 125 16.66 6.15 -0.16
N GLY A 126 16.80 5.23 -1.14
CA GLY A 126 16.71 5.59 -2.55
C GLY A 126 15.30 5.94 -2.97
N MET A 127 14.34 5.14 -2.54
CA MET A 127 12.92 5.40 -2.76
C MET A 127 12.50 6.72 -2.10
N LEU A 128 12.90 6.95 -0.84
CA LEU A 128 12.60 8.19 -0.13
C LEU A 128 13.21 9.41 -0.84
N GLU A 129 14.49 9.36 -1.21
CA GLU A 129 15.16 10.45 -1.92
C GLU A 129 14.45 10.80 -3.24
N TRP A 130 14.01 9.79 -3.97
CA TRP A 130 13.26 9.97 -5.22
C TRP A 130 11.88 10.60 -4.97
N ILE A 131 11.13 10.13 -3.97
CA ILE A 131 9.82 10.70 -3.60
C ILE A 131 9.97 12.16 -3.15
N GLU A 132 10.97 12.48 -2.31
CA GLU A 132 11.25 13.85 -1.87
C GLU A 132 11.57 14.78 -3.05
N TYR A 133 12.31 14.27 -4.03
CA TYR A 133 12.56 15.02 -5.26
C TYR A 133 11.24 15.34 -5.97
N HIS A 134 10.37 14.34 -6.21
CA HIS A 134 9.09 14.58 -6.90
C HIS A 134 8.12 15.45 -6.09
N SER A 135 8.16 15.36 -4.76
CA SER A 135 7.40 16.25 -3.85
C SER A 135 7.80 17.72 -4.04
N SER A 136 9.09 17.99 -4.19
CA SER A 136 9.62 19.35 -4.36
C SER A 136 9.61 19.85 -5.80
N CYS A 137 9.82 18.96 -6.77
CA CYS A 137 10.14 19.31 -8.16
C CYS A 137 9.21 18.71 -9.20
N GLY A 138 8.43 17.68 -8.88
CA GLY A 138 7.65 16.88 -9.83
C GLY A 138 6.69 17.71 -10.68
N ALA A 139 6.04 18.71 -10.08
CA ALA A 139 5.13 19.61 -10.80
C ALA A 139 5.81 20.49 -11.87
N PHE A 140 7.14 20.66 -11.80
CA PHE A 140 7.92 21.47 -12.74
C PHE A 140 8.57 20.62 -13.85
N VAL A 141 9.01 19.41 -13.52
CA VAL A 141 9.81 18.55 -14.41
C VAL A 141 8.98 17.49 -15.12
N CYS A 142 7.87 17.06 -14.52
CA CYS A 142 6.99 16.07 -15.11
C CYS A 142 5.71 16.72 -15.67
N PRO A 143 5.27 16.31 -16.88
CA PRO A 143 3.97 16.70 -17.37
C PRO A 143 2.87 16.10 -16.49
N GLN A 144 1.70 16.74 -16.48
CA GLN A 144 0.51 16.10 -15.93
C GLN A 144 0.07 14.97 -16.86
N ILE A 145 0.02 13.75 -16.34
CA ILE A 145 -0.33 12.54 -17.08
C ILE A 145 -1.74 12.14 -16.67
N ALA A 146 -2.67 12.16 -17.62
CA ALA A 146 -4.01 11.62 -17.41
C ALA A 146 -3.95 10.09 -17.50
N ASP A 147 -4.56 9.40 -16.54
CA ASP A 147 -4.54 7.94 -16.44
C ASP A 147 -3.10 7.37 -16.46
N PRO A 148 -2.28 7.69 -15.44
CA PRO A 148 -0.86 7.35 -15.45
C PRO A 148 -0.60 5.84 -15.39
N CYS A 149 -1.50 5.07 -14.78
CA CYS A 149 -1.39 3.62 -14.72
C CYS A 149 -1.92 2.92 -15.98
N GLY A 150 -2.66 3.62 -16.85
CA GLY A 150 -3.26 3.06 -18.04
C GLY A 150 -4.35 2.04 -17.68
N THR A 151 -5.58 2.51 -17.46
CA THR A 151 -6.77 1.68 -17.14
C THR A 151 -7.22 0.70 -18.22
N ALA A 152 -6.36 0.36 -19.20
CA ALA A 152 -6.63 -0.69 -20.16
C ALA A 152 -5.34 -1.34 -20.69
N SER A 153 -4.90 -2.45 -20.09
CA SER A 153 -4.75 -3.74 -20.80
C SER A 153 -3.77 -4.71 -20.12
N THR A 154 -4.31 -5.90 -19.84
CA THR A 154 -3.63 -7.20 -19.94
C THR A 154 -2.45 -7.47 -19.02
N VAL A 155 -2.66 -7.25 -17.73
CA VAL A 155 -1.98 -8.08 -16.73
C VAL A 155 -2.68 -9.44 -16.75
N GLY A 156 -1.95 -10.54 -16.88
CA GLY A 156 -2.49 -11.88 -17.03
C GLY A 156 -3.56 -12.17 -16.00
N SER A 157 -4.77 -12.49 -16.45
CA SER A 157 -5.82 -12.92 -15.54
C SER A 157 -5.36 -14.23 -14.91
N CYS A 158 -5.17 -14.21 -13.59
CA CYS A 158 -4.88 -15.42 -12.84
C CYS A 158 -5.94 -16.50 -13.15
N GLU A 159 -5.52 -17.71 -13.50
CA GLU A 159 -6.44 -18.83 -13.71
C GLU A 159 -7.33 -18.98 -12.48
N VAL A 160 -8.66 -18.95 -12.69
CA VAL A 160 -9.64 -19.11 -11.62
C VAL A 160 -9.69 -20.60 -11.28
N PRO A 161 -9.22 -21.02 -10.09
CA PRO A 161 -9.25 -22.43 -9.72
C PRO A 161 -10.68 -22.95 -9.65
N GLU A 162 -10.85 -24.28 -9.72
CA GLU A 162 -12.16 -24.88 -9.53
C GLU A 162 -12.76 -24.46 -8.18
N SER A 163 -14.03 -24.04 -8.24
CA SER A 163 -14.72 -23.46 -7.09
C SER A 163 -16.07 -24.14 -6.85
N GLY A 164 -16.12 -25.47 -6.97
CA GLY A 164 -17.33 -26.27 -6.73
C GLY A 164 -17.64 -26.43 -5.25
N HIS A 165 -18.93 -26.57 -4.90
CA HIS A 165 -19.42 -26.67 -3.53
C HIS A 165 -18.92 -27.91 -2.76
N ASP A 166 -18.64 -29.00 -3.48
CA ASP A 166 -18.20 -30.26 -2.88
C ASP A 166 -16.68 -30.31 -2.59
N LEU A 167 -15.96 -29.21 -2.88
CA LEU A 167 -14.52 -29.14 -2.65
C LEU A 167 -14.24 -28.88 -1.15
N PRO A 168 -13.26 -29.58 -0.55
CA PRO A 168 -12.87 -29.36 0.84
C PRO A 168 -12.18 -28.00 1.02
N ALA A 169 -12.12 -27.55 2.27
CA ALA A 169 -11.26 -26.44 2.67
C ALA A 169 -9.81 -26.75 2.29
N ARG A 170 -9.11 -25.73 1.78
CA ARG A 170 -7.71 -25.85 1.33
C ARG A 170 -6.77 -25.80 2.52
N GLY A 171 -7.11 -25.00 3.53
CA GLY A 171 -6.27 -24.76 4.70
C GLY A 171 -5.04 -23.91 4.38
N PHE A 172 -4.45 -23.36 5.43
CA PHE A 172 -3.25 -22.53 5.38
C PHE A 172 -2.39 -22.87 6.60
N GLU A 173 -1.09 -23.05 6.40
CA GLU A 173 -0.14 -23.26 7.48
C GLU A 173 0.23 -21.90 8.08
N ASP A 174 -0.47 -21.51 9.15
CA ASP A 174 -0.21 -20.25 9.86
C ASP A 174 1.10 -20.35 10.67
N PRO A 175 2.16 -19.60 10.33
CA PRO A 175 3.39 -19.55 11.11
C PRO A 175 3.22 -18.85 12.46
N GLY A 176 2.11 -18.13 12.68
CA GLY A 176 1.79 -17.46 13.94
C GLY A 176 2.58 -16.17 14.20
N ASP A 177 3.21 -15.60 13.17
CA ASP A 177 4.04 -14.40 13.25
C ASP A 177 3.25 -13.09 13.15
N CYS A 178 2.01 -13.14 12.64
CA CYS A 178 1.16 -11.99 12.37
C CYS A 178 1.83 -10.91 11.50
N SER A 179 2.76 -11.31 10.64
CA SER A 179 3.31 -10.38 9.65
C SER A 179 2.24 -10.05 8.60
N ASP A 180 2.29 -8.84 8.03
CA ASP A 180 1.44 -8.46 6.90
C ASP A 180 1.55 -9.49 5.77
N LEU A 181 2.78 -9.98 5.52
CA LEU A 181 3.07 -11.02 4.55
C LEU A 181 2.25 -12.30 4.79
N THR A 182 2.23 -12.82 6.02
CA THR A 182 1.44 -14.01 6.37
C THR A 182 -0.05 -13.78 6.13
N VAL A 183 -0.57 -12.62 6.52
CA VAL A 183 -1.99 -12.29 6.40
C VAL A 183 -2.41 -12.13 4.93
N GLU A 184 -1.56 -11.49 4.13
CA GLU A 184 -1.75 -11.28 2.68
C GLU A 184 -1.68 -12.60 1.91
N GLN A 185 -0.69 -13.47 2.21
CA GLN A 185 -0.59 -14.80 1.63
C GLN A 185 -1.80 -15.68 1.99
N ALA A 186 -2.22 -15.65 3.25
CA ALA A 186 -3.41 -16.36 3.69
C ALA A 186 -4.67 -15.88 2.95
N PHE A 187 -4.80 -14.58 2.65
CA PHE A 187 -5.93 -14.09 1.85
C PHE A 187 -5.93 -14.66 0.44
N GLY A 188 -4.75 -14.70 -0.20
CA GLY A 188 -4.55 -15.31 -1.51
C GLY A 188 -5.04 -16.75 -1.56
N GLU A 189 -4.59 -17.57 -0.60
CA GLU A 189 -4.88 -19.00 -0.55
C GLU A 189 -6.29 -19.31 -0.08
N LEU A 190 -6.80 -18.61 0.94
CA LEU A 190 -8.06 -18.96 1.60
C LEU A 190 -9.28 -18.19 1.08
N VAL A 191 -9.11 -17.03 0.45
CA VAL A 191 -10.22 -16.18 -0.01
C VAL A 191 -10.18 -16.00 -1.51
N TYR A 192 -9.11 -15.40 -2.03
CA TYR A 192 -9.01 -15.03 -3.45
C TYR A 192 -9.01 -16.26 -4.38
N SER A 193 -8.54 -17.39 -3.87
CA SER A 193 -8.51 -18.66 -4.59
C SER A 193 -9.90 -19.27 -4.87
N TRP A 194 -10.94 -18.80 -4.17
CA TRP A 194 -12.36 -19.18 -4.36
C TRP A 194 -13.16 -18.15 -5.17
N ARG A 195 -12.51 -17.07 -5.65
CA ARG A 195 -13.17 -15.93 -6.31
C ARG A 195 -14.15 -16.32 -7.42
N GLY A 196 -13.97 -17.47 -8.08
CA GLY A 196 -14.89 -17.99 -9.09
C GLY A 196 -16.37 -18.06 -8.66
N ARG A 197 -16.66 -18.26 -7.36
CA ARG A 197 -18.05 -18.27 -6.85
C ARG A 197 -18.69 -16.89 -6.75
N CYS A 198 -17.87 -15.86 -6.56
CA CYS A 198 -18.29 -14.46 -6.38
C CYS A 198 -18.14 -13.65 -7.68
N TYR A 199 -17.28 -14.15 -8.58
CA TYR A 199 -16.84 -13.56 -9.85
C TYR A 199 -17.95 -12.94 -10.69
N PRO A 200 -19.13 -13.55 -10.87
CA PRO A 200 -20.12 -13.00 -11.80
C PRO A 200 -20.68 -11.63 -11.41
N CYS A 201 -20.55 -11.20 -10.14
CA CYS A 201 -21.24 -10.01 -9.62
C CYS A 201 -20.33 -9.01 -8.87
N HIS A 202 -19.18 -9.44 -8.33
CA HIS A 202 -18.38 -8.63 -7.38
C HIS A 202 -17.11 -8.03 -7.99
N TRP A 203 -17.03 -7.97 -9.32
CA TRP A 203 -15.82 -7.65 -10.07
C TRP A 203 -15.77 -6.18 -10.49
N ASP A 204 -14.64 -5.51 -10.23
CA ASP A 204 -14.45 -4.09 -10.52
C ASP A 204 -14.60 -3.74 -12.01
N SER A 205 -14.12 -4.59 -12.90
CA SER A 205 -14.18 -4.41 -14.34
C SER A 205 -15.56 -4.71 -14.94
N LYS A 206 -16.54 -5.14 -14.13
CA LYS A 206 -17.92 -5.45 -14.57
C LYS A 206 -18.99 -4.72 -13.75
N PRO A 207 -19.00 -3.38 -13.74
CA PRO A 207 -19.98 -2.59 -12.98
C PRO A 207 -21.43 -2.82 -13.44
N ASP A 208 -21.64 -3.25 -14.69
CA ASP A 208 -22.98 -3.48 -15.25
C ASP A 208 -23.63 -4.82 -14.81
N SER A 209 -22.90 -5.69 -14.11
CA SER A 209 -23.39 -7.04 -13.77
C SER A 209 -24.45 -7.05 -12.67
N ARG A 210 -24.33 -6.15 -11.67
CA ARG A 210 -25.32 -5.97 -10.61
C ARG A 210 -25.06 -4.62 -9.88
N PRO A 211 -25.88 -3.56 -10.07
CA PRO A 211 -25.57 -2.22 -9.56
C PRO A 211 -25.48 -2.10 -8.03
N ASP A 212 -26.09 -3.04 -7.30
CA ASP A 212 -26.14 -3.11 -5.84
C ASP A 212 -25.07 -4.06 -5.24
N ALA A 213 -24.31 -4.78 -6.06
CA ALA A 213 -23.23 -5.60 -5.55
C ALA A 213 -22.00 -4.73 -5.24
N PRO A 214 -21.40 -4.84 -4.04
CA PRO A 214 -20.10 -4.24 -3.80
C PRO A 214 -19.07 -4.84 -4.76
N LEU A 215 -18.33 -3.98 -5.45
CA LEU A 215 -17.23 -4.38 -6.33
C LEU A 215 -15.96 -4.42 -5.48
N TRP A 216 -15.53 -5.62 -5.11
CA TRP A 216 -14.36 -5.79 -4.24
C TRP A 216 -13.31 -6.74 -4.84
N ILE A 217 -13.63 -7.46 -5.92
CA ILE A 217 -12.68 -8.34 -6.62
C ILE A 217 -12.04 -7.59 -7.78
N VAL A 218 -10.71 -7.67 -7.85
CA VAL A 218 -9.89 -7.00 -8.87
C VAL A 218 -9.38 -8.01 -9.91
N ASP A 219 -9.55 -7.69 -11.20
CA ASP A 219 -8.95 -8.43 -12.33
C ASP A 219 -7.49 -8.05 -12.53
N ALA A 220 -6.57 -8.78 -11.89
CA ALA A 220 -5.16 -8.59 -12.14
C ALA A 220 -4.38 -9.90 -12.00
N GLU A 221 -3.06 -9.81 -12.15
CA GLU A 221 -2.11 -10.87 -11.80
C GLU A 221 -2.43 -11.44 -10.41
N CYS A 222 -2.13 -12.72 -10.17
CA CYS A 222 -2.61 -13.43 -8.98
C CYS A 222 -2.32 -12.70 -7.66
N ASN A 223 -1.07 -12.26 -7.48
CA ASN A 223 -0.62 -11.62 -6.24
C ASN A 223 -1.21 -10.22 -6.06
N SER A 224 -1.15 -9.39 -7.10
CA SER A 224 -1.65 -8.01 -7.04
C SER A 224 -3.17 -7.93 -6.99
N GLY A 225 -3.86 -8.78 -7.78
CA GLY A 225 -5.31 -8.90 -7.74
C GLY A 225 -5.80 -9.41 -6.38
N SER A 226 -5.09 -10.37 -5.79
CA SER A 226 -5.38 -10.84 -4.43
C SER A 226 -5.24 -9.73 -3.40
N LEU A 227 -4.11 -9.02 -3.40
CA LEU A 227 -3.84 -7.97 -2.43
C LEU A 227 -4.80 -6.77 -2.59
N ALA A 228 -5.06 -6.35 -3.82
CA ALA A 228 -6.03 -5.29 -4.11
C ALA A 228 -7.44 -5.70 -3.68
N THR A 229 -7.83 -6.95 -3.90
CA THR A 229 -9.10 -7.51 -3.42
C THR A 229 -9.17 -7.50 -1.88
N MET A 230 -8.09 -7.89 -1.19
CA MET A 230 -8.03 -7.84 0.27
C MET A 230 -8.26 -6.43 0.79
N ARG A 231 -7.60 -5.43 0.20
CA ARG A 231 -7.75 -4.02 0.57
C ARG A 231 -9.18 -3.55 0.38
N ASN A 232 -9.79 -3.84 -0.77
CA ASN A 232 -11.19 -3.50 -1.02
C ASN A 232 -12.14 -4.13 0.01
N VAL A 233 -11.91 -5.40 0.38
CA VAL A 233 -12.69 -6.11 1.41
C VAL A 233 -12.61 -5.39 2.76
N LEU A 234 -11.42 -4.95 3.15
CA LEU A 234 -11.18 -4.25 4.43
C LEU A 234 -11.75 -2.83 4.41
N GLU A 235 -11.47 -2.06 3.36
CA GLU A 235 -11.93 -0.66 3.20
C GLU A 235 -13.45 -0.56 3.14
N GLN A 236 -14.12 -1.56 2.56
CA GLN A 236 -15.58 -1.63 2.52
C GLN A 236 -16.20 -2.16 3.83
N GLY A 237 -15.39 -2.46 4.85
CA GLY A 237 -15.87 -2.91 6.16
C GLY A 237 -16.55 -4.28 6.11
N LEU A 238 -16.14 -5.16 5.20
CA LEU A 238 -16.74 -6.50 5.07
C LEU A 238 -16.26 -7.47 6.16
N VAL A 239 -15.23 -7.08 6.91
CA VAL A 239 -14.65 -7.82 8.05
C VAL A 239 -14.96 -7.09 9.35
N ASP A 240 -15.59 -7.80 10.28
CA ASP A 240 -15.79 -7.32 11.66
C ASP A 240 -14.72 -7.94 12.55
N VAL A 241 -13.70 -7.15 12.88
CA VAL A 241 -12.58 -7.57 13.74
C VAL A 241 -13.02 -7.88 15.17
N ALA A 242 -14.01 -7.16 15.69
CA ALA A 242 -14.49 -7.35 17.06
C ALA A 242 -15.38 -8.59 17.19
N ALA A 243 -16.08 -8.94 16.12
CA ALA A 243 -16.90 -10.14 16.02
C ALA A 243 -16.67 -10.83 14.66
N PRO A 244 -15.58 -11.61 14.52
CA PRO A 244 -15.17 -12.24 13.24
C PRO A 244 -16.29 -13.01 12.54
N ASP A 245 -17.08 -13.79 13.31
CA ASP A 245 -18.24 -14.55 12.83
C ASP A 245 -19.42 -13.68 12.33
N GLN A 246 -19.40 -12.37 12.57
CA GLN A 246 -20.39 -11.40 12.09
C GLN A 246 -19.95 -10.66 10.82
N SER A 247 -18.75 -10.97 10.30
CA SER A 247 -18.24 -10.38 9.07
C SER A 247 -19.20 -10.62 7.89
N LEU A 248 -19.57 -9.55 7.18
CA LEU A 248 -20.42 -9.66 5.99
C LEU A 248 -19.78 -10.50 4.89
N LEU A 249 -18.44 -10.56 4.84
CA LEU A 249 -17.69 -11.46 3.97
C LEU A 249 -18.05 -12.95 4.19
N LEU A 250 -18.49 -13.33 5.40
CA LEU A 250 -18.96 -14.68 5.73
C LEU A 250 -20.48 -14.80 5.58
N LEU A 251 -21.22 -13.84 6.13
CA LEU A 251 -22.67 -13.97 6.29
C LEU A 251 -23.44 -13.76 4.99
N LYS A 252 -22.99 -12.87 4.11
CA LYS A 252 -23.66 -12.60 2.82
C LYS A 252 -23.64 -13.83 1.90
N PRO A 253 -22.50 -14.49 1.65
CA PRO A 253 -22.49 -15.68 0.80
C PRO A 253 -23.09 -16.93 1.45
N LEU A 254 -23.25 -16.98 2.78
CA LEU A 254 -23.83 -18.13 3.49
C LEU A 254 -25.35 -18.22 3.30
N ALA A 255 -25.87 -19.44 3.14
CA ALA A 255 -27.30 -19.69 3.07
C ALA A 255 -28.03 -19.20 4.34
N GLU A 256 -29.21 -18.59 4.16
CA GLU A 256 -29.99 -18.00 5.25
C GLU A 256 -30.43 -19.04 6.30
N ASP A 257 -30.74 -20.27 5.87
CA ASP A 257 -31.10 -21.37 6.76
C ASP A 257 -29.90 -21.96 7.52
N ALA A 258 -28.68 -21.69 7.07
CA ALA A 258 -27.44 -21.97 7.78
C ALA A 258 -26.96 -20.80 8.67
N GLY A 259 -27.75 -19.73 8.79
CA GLY A 259 -27.43 -18.55 9.62
C GLY A 259 -26.80 -17.39 8.87
N GLY A 260 -26.77 -17.43 7.53
CA GLY A 260 -26.39 -16.30 6.70
C GLY A 260 -27.43 -15.18 6.67
N VAL A 261 -27.14 -14.14 5.89
CA VAL A 261 -28.04 -13.00 5.64
C VAL A 261 -28.34 -12.87 4.15
N GLU A 262 -29.41 -12.16 3.81
CA GLU A 262 -29.84 -11.97 2.42
C GLU A 262 -28.69 -11.46 1.52
N HIS A 263 -28.30 -12.27 0.52
CA HIS A 263 -27.25 -11.96 -0.47
C HIS A 263 -27.79 -11.31 -1.74
N GLY A 264 -29.03 -11.67 -2.11
CA GLY A 264 -29.65 -11.30 -3.39
C GLY A 264 -29.16 -12.08 -4.62
N GLY A 265 -28.11 -12.90 -4.53
CA GLY A 265 -27.50 -13.64 -5.64
C GLY A 265 -27.48 -15.16 -5.48
N ASP A 266 -28.36 -15.71 -4.63
CA ASP A 266 -28.33 -17.09 -4.10
C ASP A 266 -27.09 -17.40 -3.24
N ALA A 267 -27.20 -18.39 -2.36
CA ALA A 267 -26.11 -18.81 -1.48
C ALA A 267 -24.88 -19.27 -2.29
N LYS A 268 -23.68 -18.86 -1.84
CA LYS A 268 -22.38 -19.31 -2.35
C LYS A 268 -21.72 -20.31 -1.42
N PHE A 269 -22.09 -20.28 -0.14
CA PHE A 269 -21.80 -21.31 0.85
C PHE A 269 -23.11 -21.92 1.30
N PHE A 270 -23.27 -23.24 1.14
CA PHE A 270 -24.52 -23.90 1.52
C PHE A 270 -24.68 -24.04 3.03
N ASP A 271 -23.59 -24.24 3.74
CA ASP A 271 -23.56 -24.29 5.20
C ASP A 271 -22.16 -23.98 5.73
N THR A 272 -21.99 -24.04 7.06
CA THR A 272 -20.71 -23.77 7.73
C THR A 272 -19.66 -24.88 7.55
N THR A 273 -20.00 -25.96 6.85
CA THR A 273 -19.10 -27.07 6.49
C THR A 273 -18.59 -26.98 5.06
N ASP A 274 -19.12 -26.05 4.24
CA ASP A 274 -18.60 -25.73 2.91
C ASP A 274 -17.12 -25.32 3.01
N GLY A 275 -16.27 -25.91 2.16
CA GLY A 275 -14.83 -25.67 2.18
C GLY A 275 -14.47 -24.19 1.99
N ALA A 276 -15.20 -23.48 1.13
CA ALA A 276 -14.98 -22.05 0.92
C ALA A 276 -15.39 -21.22 2.13
N TYR A 277 -16.47 -21.60 2.84
CA TYR A 277 -16.84 -20.94 4.09
C TYR A 277 -15.75 -21.11 5.16
N GLN A 278 -15.23 -22.33 5.29
CA GLN A 278 -14.19 -22.65 6.28
C GLN A 278 -12.89 -21.88 6.00
N ASP A 279 -12.46 -21.81 4.74
CA ASP A 279 -11.27 -21.04 4.37
C ASP A 279 -11.48 -19.54 4.61
N PHE A 280 -12.62 -18.98 4.19
CA PHE A 280 -12.94 -17.56 4.44
C PHE A 280 -12.95 -17.26 5.93
N LYS A 281 -13.58 -18.12 6.73
CA LYS A 281 -13.64 -17.98 8.18
C LYS A 281 -12.23 -18.03 8.79
N ALA A 282 -11.39 -18.98 8.36
CA ALA A 282 -10.02 -19.09 8.86
C ALA A 282 -9.20 -17.83 8.59
N TRP A 283 -9.34 -17.22 7.41
CA TRP A 283 -8.68 -15.95 7.12
C TRP A 283 -9.22 -14.79 7.95
N VAL A 284 -10.55 -14.66 8.08
CA VAL A 284 -11.19 -13.62 8.90
C VAL A 284 -10.74 -13.72 10.37
N GLU A 285 -10.63 -14.93 10.91
CA GLU A 285 -10.11 -15.18 12.27
C GLU A 285 -8.61 -14.87 12.40
N LEU A 286 -7.80 -15.16 11.37
CA LEU A 286 -6.39 -14.75 11.31
C LEU A 286 -6.25 -13.23 11.33
N TYR A 287 -6.95 -12.54 10.43
CA TYR A 287 -6.90 -11.08 10.33
C TYR A 287 -7.29 -10.41 11.64
N ALA A 288 -8.41 -10.83 12.25
CA ALA A 288 -8.89 -10.26 13.50
C ALA A 288 -7.94 -10.53 14.69
N ARG A 289 -7.30 -11.71 14.73
CA ARG A 289 -6.30 -12.02 15.76
C ARG A 289 -5.07 -11.14 15.65
N CYS A 290 -4.59 -10.89 14.43
CA CYS A 290 -3.38 -10.09 14.20
C CYS A 290 -3.63 -8.58 14.28
N ASN A 291 -4.90 -8.14 14.20
CA ASN A 291 -5.29 -6.74 14.26
C ASN A 291 -6.36 -6.48 15.34
N PRO A 292 -6.08 -6.71 16.63
CA PRO A 292 -7.08 -6.49 17.68
C PRO A 292 -7.39 -4.99 17.77
N GLY A 293 -8.65 -4.63 17.50
CA GLY A 293 -9.14 -3.24 17.55
C GLY A 293 -9.10 -2.58 18.93
#